data_AF-F0Y312-F1
#
_entry.id   AF-F0Y312-F1
#
_cell.length_a   1.000
_cell.length_b   1.000
_cell.length_c   1.000
_cell.angle_alpha   90.00
_cell.angle_beta   90.00
_cell.angle_gamma   90.00
#
_symmetry.space_group_name_H-M   'P 1'
#
loop_
_entity.id
_entity.type
_entity.pdbx_description
1 polymer ?
#
loop_
_entity_poly.entity_id
_entity_poly.type
_entity_poly.pdbx_seq_one_letter_code
_entity_poly.pdbx_strand_id
1 'polypeptide(L)'
;MCLILAAQAVLLVVLQRCVPRPTGRGTWLAPKTNAPKRATELWFLAYAVVWIGAFACIVGFEWYERFDALAYFLVCGGLALPLYAQPFLLPALTYDERRPLAERYSFKANVWLAIFGFVGNYWYTHYFYSVLGAAYTMPAWRLNDVPVAMFFATHFYFCFYHVLSNAALRKIRTSYEPSKRRLAFEAASIVAMSYLTAFMETLTISGFPYYSFEDRDMAYTVGSAFYGIYFLVSFPMFLRLDETPPTVVNGATHDLFATAVEALASSMAVLCLLDFVRLALGIPFAMKVAAA
;
A
#
# COMPACT_ATOMS: atom_id res chain seq x y z
N MET A 1 -21.76 22.31 -36.00
CA MET A 1 -22.06 22.81 -34.64
C MET A 1 -23.14 21.98 -33.94
N CYS A 2 -24.33 21.78 -34.53
CA CYS A 2 -25.42 20.98 -33.91
C CYS A 2 -25.06 19.51 -33.62
N LEU A 3 -24.28 18.85 -34.49
CA LEU A 3 -23.78 17.47 -34.27
C LEU A 3 -22.83 17.36 -33.06
N ILE A 4 -21.99 18.38 -32.83
CA ILE A 4 -21.05 18.41 -31.70
C ILE A 4 -21.83 18.61 -30.39
N LEU A 5 -22.80 19.53 -30.37
CA LEU A 5 -23.65 19.77 -29.22
C LEU A 5 -24.53 18.54 -28.89
N ALA A 6 -25.06 17.86 -29.91
CA ALA A 6 -25.81 16.62 -29.73
C ALA A 6 -24.92 15.49 -29.17
N ALA A 7 -23.70 15.33 -29.68
CA ALA A 7 -22.73 14.36 -29.17
C ALA A 7 -22.33 14.65 -27.72
N GLN A 8 -22.12 15.93 -27.37
CA GLN A 8 -21.84 16.34 -26.00
C GLN A 8 -23.03 16.10 -25.06
N ALA A 9 -24.27 16.37 -25.50
CA ALA A 9 -25.47 16.10 -24.72
C ALA A 9 -25.67 14.59 -24.49
N VAL A 10 -25.46 13.76 -25.53
CA VAL A 10 -25.48 12.30 -25.41
C VAL A 10 -24.40 11.83 -24.45
N LEU A 11 -23.18 12.37 -24.56
CA LEU A 11 -22.09 12.05 -23.64
C LEU A 11 -22.44 12.42 -22.20
N LEU A 12 -23.00 13.61 -21.95
CA LEU A 12 -23.43 14.03 -20.62
C LEU A 12 -24.54 13.14 -20.05
N VAL A 13 -25.52 12.75 -20.87
CA VAL A 13 -26.58 11.81 -20.47
C VAL A 13 -26.02 10.42 -20.19
N VAL A 14 -25.07 9.94 -20.98
CA VAL A 14 -24.36 8.67 -20.76
C VAL A 14 -23.54 8.75 -19.46
N LEU A 15 -22.76 9.81 -19.27
CA LEU A 15 -21.98 10.04 -18.04
C LEU A 15 -22.89 10.11 -16.81
N GLN A 16 -24.01 10.84 -16.88
CA GLN A 16 -24.99 10.92 -15.80
C GLN A 16 -25.63 9.54 -15.50
N ARG A 17 -25.80 8.70 -16.53
CA ARG A 17 -26.26 7.32 -16.37
C ARG A 17 -25.14 6.37 -15.93
N CYS A 18 -23.87 6.73 -16.03
CA CYS A 18 -22.76 5.91 -15.54
C CYS A 18 -22.36 6.25 -14.10
N VAL A 19 -22.60 7.49 -13.65
CA VAL A 19 -22.29 7.92 -12.28
C VAL A 19 -23.20 7.20 -11.27
N PRO A 20 -22.64 6.61 -10.19
CA PRO A 20 -23.44 6.02 -9.12
C PRO A 20 -24.29 7.09 -8.40
N ARG A 21 -25.44 6.71 -7.85
CA ARG A 21 -26.32 7.66 -7.15
C ARG A 21 -25.65 8.18 -5.87
N PRO A 22 -25.56 9.51 -5.67
CA PRO A 22 -24.91 10.08 -4.50
C PRO A 22 -25.81 9.98 -3.25
N THR A 23 -25.19 9.77 -2.09
CA THR A 23 -25.85 9.75 -0.77
C THR A 23 -25.80 11.10 -0.05
N GLY A 24 -24.91 12.00 -0.48
CA GLY A 24 -24.59 13.25 0.22
C GLY A 24 -23.73 13.08 1.49
N ARG A 25 -23.21 11.88 1.80
CA ARG A 25 -22.56 11.56 3.08
C ARG A 25 -21.09 11.11 2.97
N GLY A 26 -20.41 11.47 1.88
CA GLY A 26 -19.07 10.95 1.60
C GLY A 26 -18.00 11.38 2.61
N THR A 27 -17.34 10.42 3.26
CA THR A 27 -16.26 10.63 4.25
C THR A 27 -14.92 10.07 3.77
N TRP A 28 -13.84 10.82 3.98
CA TRP A 28 -12.47 10.37 3.66
C TRP A 28 -11.88 9.51 4.78
N LEU A 29 -11.71 10.10 5.95
CA LEU A 29 -11.17 9.42 7.13
C LEU A 29 -12.26 8.61 7.83
N ALA A 30 -11.86 7.65 8.66
CA ALA A 30 -12.76 6.90 9.52
C ALA A 30 -13.64 7.85 10.37
N PRO A 31 -14.91 7.47 10.62
CA PRO A 31 -15.86 8.32 11.34
C PRO A 31 -15.37 8.58 12.77
N LYS A 32 -15.79 9.70 13.37
CA LYS A 32 -15.43 10.04 14.75
C LYS A 32 -15.89 8.97 15.77
N THR A 33 -16.92 8.20 15.44
CA THR A 33 -17.40 7.05 16.22
C THR A 33 -16.40 5.89 16.24
N ASN A 34 -15.48 5.82 15.29
CA ASN A 34 -14.33 4.92 15.27
C ASN A 34 -13.03 5.73 15.51
N ALA A 35 -12.95 6.34 16.69
CA ALA A 35 -11.88 7.27 17.05
C ALA A 35 -10.47 6.65 16.93
N PRO A 36 -10.21 5.38 17.35
CA PRO A 36 -8.87 4.82 17.24
C PRO A 36 -8.40 4.61 15.80
N LYS A 37 -9.27 4.05 14.94
CA LYS A 37 -8.96 3.92 13.50
C LYS A 37 -8.65 5.27 12.88
N ARG A 38 -9.50 6.26 13.15
CA ARG A 38 -9.32 7.62 12.65
C ARG A 38 -7.99 8.23 13.09
N ALA A 39 -7.64 8.08 14.37
CA ALA A 39 -6.41 8.65 14.90
C ALA A 39 -5.16 7.94 14.37
N THR A 40 -5.20 6.63 14.17
CA THR A 40 -4.13 5.89 13.50
C THR A 40 -3.96 6.31 12.04
N GLU A 41 -5.05 6.50 11.28
CA GLU A 41 -4.97 7.04 9.91
C GLU A 41 -4.29 8.42 9.90
N LEU A 42 -4.66 9.31 10.82
CA LEU A 42 -4.04 10.63 10.96
C LEU A 42 -2.57 10.54 11.39
N TRP A 43 -2.24 9.63 12.30
CA TRP A 43 -0.87 9.37 12.74
C TRP A 43 0.02 8.93 11.58
N PHE A 44 -0.44 7.96 10.78
CA PHE A 44 0.32 7.50 9.61
C PHE A 44 0.51 8.60 8.57
N LEU A 45 -0.51 9.42 8.31
CA LEU A 45 -0.39 10.58 7.40
C LEU A 45 0.57 11.65 7.93
N ALA A 46 0.47 11.99 9.20
CA ALA A 46 1.34 13.00 9.82
C ALA A 46 2.80 12.52 9.85
N TYR A 47 3.02 11.26 10.22
CA TYR A 47 4.35 10.68 10.25
C TYR A 47 4.94 10.49 8.85
N ALA A 48 4.10 10.35 7.81
CA ALA A 48 4.59 10.26 6.44
C ALA A 48 5.42 11.47 5.99
N VAL A 49 5.06 12.66 6.45
CA VAL A 49 5.83 13.89 6.18
C VAL A 49 7.28 13.76 6.65
N VAL A 50 7.51 13.05 7.77
CA VAL A 50 8.85 12.88 8.36
C VAL A 50 9.71 11.97 7.50
N TRP A 51 9.25 10.75 7.19
CA TRP A 51 10.07 9.82 6.41
C TRP A 51 10.20 10.24 4.95
N ILE A 52 9.17 10.87 4.36
CA ILE A 52 9.25 11.45 3.00
C ILE A 52 10.29 12.57 2.99
N GLY A 53 10.26 13.47 3.98
CA GLY A 53 11.25 14.54 4.11
C GLY A 53 12.68 13.99 4.29
N ALA A 54 12.84 12.93 5.10
CA ALA A 54 14.13 12.27 5.27
C ALA A 54 14.65 11.68 3.96
N PHE A 55 13.82 10.95 3.20
CA PHE A 55 14.19 10.40 1.90
C PHE A 55 14.48 11.50 0.86
N ALA A 56 13.68 12.57 0.85
CA ALA A 56 13.91 13.71 -0.03
C ALA A 56 15.28 14.36 0.23
N CYS A 57 15.68 14.51 1.50
CA CYS A 57 17.03 14.98 1.85
C CYS A 57 18.11 13.97 1.45
N ILE A 58 17.93 12.68 1.79
CA ILE A 58 18.93 11.63 1.48
C ILE A 58 19.19 11.54 -0.02
N VAL A 59 18.13 11.56 -0.83
CA VAL A 59 18.25 11.49 -2.29
C VAL A 59 18.75 12.82 -2.85
N GLY A 60 18.17 13.95 -2.44
CA GLY A 60 18.52 15.26 -2.97
C GLY A 60 19.93 15.73 -2.65
N PHE A 61 20.53 15.25 -1.55
CA PHE A 61 21.93 15.52 -1.19
C PHE A 61 22.86 14.32 -1.44
N GLU A 62 22.36 13.24 -2.06
CA GLU A 62 23.14 12.04 -2.38
C GLU A 62 23.86 11.42 -1.16
N TRP A 63 23.28 11.54 0.04
CA TRP A 63 23.90 11.00 1.26
C TRP A 63 24.10 9.48 1.21
N TYR A 64 23.28 8.81 0.40
CA TYR A 64 23.32 7.38 0.17
C TYR A 64 24.66 6.90 -0.42
N GLU A 65 25.44 7.76 -1.09
CA GLU A 65 26.77 7.42 -1.62
C GLU A 65 27.78 7.03 -0.52
N ARG A 66 27.51 7.43 0.72
CA ARG A 66 28.35 7.12 1.89
C ARG A 66 27.77 6.02 2.76
N PHE A 67 26.63 5.44 2.38
CA PHE A 67 25.94 4.47 3.21
C PHE A 67 26.56 3.08 3.02
N ASP A 68 26.96 2.48 4.14
CA ASP A 68 27.22 1.06 4.24
C ASP A 68 25.95 0.29 4.64
N ALA A 69 26.06 -1.03 4.78
CA ALA A 69 24.94 -1.89 5.16
C ALA A 69 24.30 -1.46 6.49
N LEU A 70 25.10 -1.00 7.45
CA LEU A 70 24.62 -0.54 8.75
C LEU A 70 23.86 0.78 8.61
N ALA A 71 24.37 1.74 7.82
CA ALA A 71 23.70 3.01 7.58
C ALA A 71 22.31 2.80 6.95
N TYR A 72 22.19 1.96 5.91
CA TYR A 72 20.89 1.62 5.33
C TYR A 72 19.93 0.99 6.35
N PHE A 73 20.43 0.06 7.16
CA PHE A 73 19.65 -0.57 8.21
C PHE A 73 19.16 0.44 9.25
N LEU A 74 20.04 1.31 9.74
CA LEU A 74 19.71 2.31 10.76
C LEU A 74 18.74 3.37 10.24
N VAL A 75 18.91 3.83 8.99
CA VAL A 75 17.99 4.80 8.38
C VAL A 75 16.60 4.19 8.21
N CYS A 76 16.49 3.03 7.55
CA CYS A 76 15.18 2.45 7.26
C CYS A 76 14.52 1.90 8.53
N GLY A 77 15.28 1.21 9.39
CA GLY A 77 14.82 0.71 10.68
C GLY A 77 14.43 1.84 11.63
N GLY A 78 15.23 2.90 11.70
CA GLY A 78 14.96 4.09 12.51
C GLY A 78 13.71 4.85 12.07
N LEU A 79 13.44 4.92 10.76
CA LEU A 79 12.21 5.52 10.22
C LEU A 79 10.99 4.60 10.37
N ALA A 80 11.16 3.27 10.41
CA ALA A 80 10.05 2.37 10.72
C ALA A 80 9.71 2.34 12.22
N LEU A 81 10.70 2.59 13.09
CA LEU A 81 10.59 2.40 14.53
C LEU A 81 9.43 3.18 15.17
N PRO A 82 9.16 4.48 14.87
CA PRO A 82 8.02 5.17 15.48
C PRO A 82 6.66 4.55 15.16
N LEU A 83 6.50 3.93 13.99
CA LEU A 83 5.25 3.24 13.62
C LEU A 83 5.06 1.97 14.46
N TYR A 84 6.13 1.18 14.63
CA TYR A 84 6.12 -0.04 15.44
C TYR A 84 6.02 0.24 16.95
N ALA A 85 6.68 1.29 17.43
CA ALA A 85 6.76 1.61 18.85
C ALA A 85 5.50 2.35 19.36
N GLN A 86 4.81 3.11 18.50
CA GLN A 86 3.65 3.91 18.90
C GLN A 86 2.56 3.10 19.63
N PRO A 87 2.15 1.90 19.17
CA PRO A 87 1.12 1.13 19.87
C PRO A 87 1.50 0.72 21.29
N PHE A 88 2.78 0.73 21.66
CA PHE A 88 3.28 0.33 22.98
C PHE A 88 3.58 1.53 23.87
N LEU A 89 4.38 2.47 23.33
CA LEU A 89 4.96 3.57 24.10
C LEU A 89 4.05 4.80 24.12
N LEU A 90 3.28 5.02 23.05
CA LEU A 90 2.47 6.23 22.84
C LEU A 90 1.03 5.88 22.39
N PRO A 91 0.32 4.95 23.05
CA PRO A 91 -1.01 4.52 22.61
C PRO A 91 -2.07 5.63 22.69
N ALA A 92 -1.83 6.67 23.50
CA ALA A 92 -2.69 7.85 23.59
C ALA A 92 -2.75 8.67 22.29
N LEU A 93 -1.73 8.60 21.43
CA LEU A 93 -1.75 9.24 20.12
C LEU A 93 -2.85 8.68 19.20
N THR A 94 -3.27 7.43 19.46
CA THR A 94 -4.31 6.75 18.66
C THR A 94 -5.55 6.42 19.48
N TYR A 95 -5.77 7.06 20.63
CA TYR A 95 -6.91 6.81 21.53
C TYR A 95 -7.07 5.32 21.92
N ASP A 96 -5.97 4.58 21.96
CA ASP A 96 -5.91 3.14 22.23
C ASP A 96 -5.39 2.84 23.66
N GLU A 97 -5.08 3.86 24.48
CA GLU A 97 -4.40 3.71 25.77
C GLU A 97 -5.17 2.89 26.81
N ARG A 98 -6.49 2.86 26.70
CA ARG A 98 -7.38 2.08 27.59
C ARG A 98 -7.64 0.66 27.11
N ARG A 99 -7.16 0.29 25.92
CA ARG A 99 -7.40 -1.03 25.32
C ARG A 99 -6.20 -1.96 25.58
N PRO A 100 -6.44 -3.26 25.82
CA PRO A 100 -5.41 -4.28 25.73
C PRO A 100 -4.70 -4.22 24.37
N LEU A 101 -3.41 -4.56 24.32
CA LEU A 101 -2.59 -4.42 23.11
C LEU A 101 -3.22 -5.08 21.87
N ALA A 102 -3.71 -6.31 22.01
CA ALA A 102 -4.33 -7.06 20.92
C ALA A 102 -5.63 -6.44 20.38
N GLU A 103 -6.26 -5.54 21.14
CA GLU A 103 -7.48 -4.82 20.75
C GLU A 103 -7.20 -3.42 20.18
N ARG A 104 -5.95 -2.94 20.29
CA ARG A 104 -5.55 -1.63 19.75
C ARG A 104 -5.59 -1.67 18.24
N TYR A 105 -6.27 -0.70 17.62
CA TYR A 105 -6.33 -0.65 16.16
C TYR A 105 -4.94 -0.40 15.57
N SER A 106 -4.17 0.53 16.15
CA SER A 106 -2.80 0.83 15.69
C SER A 106 -1.89 -0.40 15.71
N PHE A 107 -2.02 -1.26 16.72
CA PHE A 107 -1.25 -2.50 16.81
C PHE A 107 -1.66 -3.49 15.71
N LYS A 108 -2.95 -3.76 15.55
CA LYS A 108 -3.46 -4.66 14.50
C LYS A 108 -3.11 -4.16 13.09
N ALA A 109 -3.21 -2.86 12.85
CA ALA A 109 -2.83 -2.24 11.58
C ALA A 109 -1.34 -2.47 11.26
N ASN A 110 -0.45 -2.24 12.24
CA ASN A 110 0.97 -2.53 12.08
C ASN A 110 1.23 -4.03 11.87
N VAL A 111 0.55 -4.93 12.59
CA VAL A 111 0.70 -6.39 12.41
C VAL A 111 0.28 -6.83 11.00
N TRP A 112 -0.86 -6.33 10.51
CA TRP A 112 -1.33 -6.65 9.17
C TRP A 112 -0.32 -6.22 8.11
N LEU A 113 0.15 -4.96 8.18
CA LEU A 113 1.09 -4.40 7.21
C LEU A 113 2.48 -5.01 7.32
N ALA A 114 2.93 -5.38 8.53
CA ALA A 114 4.21 -6.05 8.74
C ALA A 114 4.21 -7.47 8.15
N ILE A 115 3.12 -8.24 8.34
CA ILE A 115 2.97 -9.56 7.70
C ILE A 115 2.95 -9.41 6.18
N PHE A 116 2.08 -8.54 5.66
CA PHE A 116 1.96 -8.35 4.22
C PHE A 116 3.26 -7.83 3.59
N GLY A 117 3.92 -6.87 4.23
CA GLY A 117 5.21 -6.32 3.81
C GLY A 117 6.34 -7.33 3.89
N PHE A 118 6.38 -8.17 4.92
CA PHE A 118 7.35 -9.25 5.03
C PHE A 118 7.18 -10.26 3.89
N VAL A 119 5.95 -10.71 3.62
CA VAL A 119 5.71 -11.67 2.53
C VAL A 119 6.05 -11.03 1.18
N GLY A 120 5.70 -9.76 0.98
CA GLY A 120 6.06 -9.00 -0.20
C GLY A 120 7.56 -8.95 -0.45
N ASN A 121 8.34 -8.59 0.57
CA ASN A 121 9.79 -8.56 0.44
C ASN A 121 10.36 -9.95 0.23
N TYR A 122 9.96 -10.93 1.03
CA TYR A 122 10.60 -12.26 1.04
C TYR A 122 10.27 -13.11 -0.19
N TRP A 123 9.01 -13.09 -0.67
CA TRP A 123 8.59 -13.91 -1.82
C TRP A 123 8.38 -13.09 -3.09
N TYR A 124 7.64 -11.98 -3.01
CA TYR A 124 7.18 -11.32 -4.24
C TYR A 124 8.30 -10.57 -4.95
N THR A 125 9.32 -10.10 -4.21
CA THR A 125 10.50 -9.45 -4.80
C THR A 125 11.20 -10.32 -5.84
N HIS A 126 11.21 -11.64 -5.66
CA HIS A 126 11.82 -12.55 -6.64
C HIS A 126 11.09 -12.55 -7.97
N TYR A 127 9.79 -12.26 -7.99
CA TYR A 127 9.09 -12.07 -9.25
C TYR A 127 9.56 -10.78 -9.94
N PHE A 128 9.88 -9.70 -9.22
CA PHE A 128 10.50 -8.53 -9.86
C PHE A 128 11.89 -8.84 -10.41
N TYR A 129 12.68 -9.63 -9.68
CA TYR A 129 13.99 -10.05 -10.15
C TYR A 129 13.90 -10.88 -11.43
N SER A 130 12.90 -11.78 -11.54
CA SER A 130 12.71 -12.63 -12.72
C SER A 130 11.98 -11.93 -13.87
N VAL A 131 10.95 -11.13 -13.58
CA VAL A 131 10.06 -10.51 -14.59
C VAL A 131 10.65 -9.20 -15.11
N LEU A 132 11.30 -8.40 -14.25
CA LEU A 132 11.79 -7.07 -14.60
C LEU A 132 13.32 -6.97 -14.72
N GLY A 133 14.05 -8.05 -14.42
CA GLY A 133 15.50 -8.01 -14.32
C GLY A 133 15.98 -7.05 -13.22
N ALA A 134 15.12 -6.74 -12.24
CA ALA A 134 15.46 -5.80 -11.18
C ALA A 134 16.53 -6.38 -10.23
N ALA A 135 17.36 -5.52 -9.67
CA ALA A 135 18.33 -5.92 -8.65
C ALA A 135 18.64 -4.76 -7.69
N TYR A 136 18.72 -5.07 -6.39
CA TYR A 136 19.32 -4.17 -5.40
C TYR A 136 20.83 -4.36 -5.38
N THR A 137 21.58 -3.32 -5.72
CA THR A 137 23.06 -3.35 -5.77
C THR A 137 23.71 -2.63 -4.59
N MET A 138 22.92 -2.02 -3.70
CA MET A 138 23.43 -1.32 -2.53
C MET A 138 24.05 -2.27 -1.48
N PRO A 139 25.05 -1.82 -0.70
CA PRO A 139 25.55 -2.55 0.46
C PRO A 139 24.42 -2.86 1.45
N ALA A 140 24.24 -4.14 1.79
CA ALA A 140 23.19 -4.54 2.70
C ALA A 140 23.44 -5.90 3.34
N TRP A 141 22.91 -6.07 4.56
CA TRP A 141 22.54 -7.40 5.04
C TRP A 141 21.30 -7.86 4.29
N ARG A 142 21.29 -9.11 3.83
CA ARG A 142 20.26 -9.62 2.93
C ARG A 142 19.55 -10.82 3.55
N LEU A 143 18.25 -10.89 3.33
CA LEU A 143 17.41 -12.04 3.63
C LEU A 143 16.74 -12.47 2.32
N ASN A 144 17.02 -13.69 1.86
CA ASN A 144 16.59 -14.18 0.55
C ASN A 144 16.99 -13.22 -0.60
N ASP A 145 18.23 -12.74 -0.58
CA ASP A 145 18.77 -11.75 -1.53
C ASP A 145 18.04 -10.38 -1.58
N VAL A 146 17.18 -10.11 -0.59
CA VAL A 146 16.53 -8.80 -0.41
C VAL A 146 17.19 -8.06 0.74
N PRO A 147 17.62 -6.79 0.56
CA PRO A 147 18.17 -5.99 1.65
C PRO A 147 17.21 -5.89 2.84
N VAL A 148 17.69 -6.19 4.04
CA VAL A 148 16.88 -6.12 5.28
C VAL A 148 16.30 -4.71 5.49
N ALA A 149 17.02 -3.67 5.06
CA ALA A 149 16.54 -2.29 5.07
C ALA A 149 15.20 -2.11 4.29
N MET A 150 14.98 -2.87 3.21
CA MET A 150 13.74 -2.77 2.41
C MET A 150 12.53 -3.33 3.13
N PHE A 151 12.69 -4.31 4.03
CA PHE A 151 11.59 -4.79 4.89
C PHE A 151 11.09 -3.66 5.81
N PHE A 152 12.00 -2.84 6.35
CA PHE A 152 11.63 -1.68 7.15
C PHE A 152 11.06 -0.54 6.30
N ALA A 153 11.68 -0.28 5.14
CA ALA A 153 11.21 0.76 4.23
C ALA A 153 9.77 0.51 3.78
N THR A 154 9.51 -0.72 3.36
CA THR A 154 8.19 -1.19 2.95
C THR A 154 7.12 -0.88 4.00
N HIS A 155 7.45 -1.02 5.29
CA HIS A 155 6.48 -0.80 6.36
C HIS A 155 5.93 0.63 6.38
N PHE A 156 6.79 1.65 6.35
CA PHE A 156 6.31 3.04 6.40
C PHE A 156 5.66 3.48 5.08
N TYR A 157 6.11 2.94 3.95
CA TYR A 157 5.43 3.13 2.65
C TYR A 157 4.03 2.52 2.69
N PHE A 158 3.90 1.29 3.18
CA PHE A 158 2.62 0.59 3.23
C PHE A 158 1.64 1.24 4.21
N CYS A 159 2.10 1.72 5.37
CA CYS A 159 1.28 2.56 6.26
C CYS A 159 0.69 3.76 5.53
N PHE A 160 1.49 4.47 4.73
CA PHE A 160 1.04 5.64 3.98
C PHE A 160 0.09 5.29 2.83
N TYR A 161 0.47 4.37 1.96
CA TYR A 161 -0.31 3.98 0.79
C TYR A 161 -1.69 3.46 1.18
N HIS A 162 -1.73 2.59 2.18
CA HIS A 162 -2.98 1.97 2.58
C HIS A 162 -3.91 2.97 3.26
N VAL A 163 -3.41 3.97 3.98
CA VAL A 163 -4.28 5.04 4.52
C VAL A 163 -4.85 5.94 3.43
N LEU A 164 -4.05 6.31 2.43
CA LEU A 164 -4.57 7.02 1.25
C LEU A 164 -5.63 6.19 0.53
N SER A 165 -5.38 4.88 0.39
CA SER A 165 -6.32 3.97 -0.26
C SER A 165 -7.61 3.82 0.53
N ASN A 166 -7.52 3.67 1.86
CA ASN A 166 -8.66 3.62 2.75
C ASN A 166 -9.51 4.89 2.60
N ALA A 167 -8.85 6.05 2.53
CA ALA A 167 -9.56 7.32 2.38
C ALA A 167 -10.37 7.40 1.08
N ALA A 168 -9.76 7.01 -0.05
CA ALA A 168 -10.42 7.02 -1.34
C ALA A 168 -11.55 5.99 -1.44
N LEU A 169 -11.28 4.74 -1.05
CA LEU A 169 -12.28 3.66 -1.11
C LEU A 169 -13.44 3.91 -0.15
N ARG A 170 -13.17 4.41 1.06
CA ARG A 170 -14.22 4.84 1.99
C ARG A 170 -15.02 6.00 1.41
N LYS A 171 -14.38 6.98 0.78
CA LYS A 171 -15.08 8.09 0.12
C LYS A 171 -16.03 7.55 -0.94
N ILE A 172 -15.64 6.57 -1.73
CA ILE A 172 -16.51 5.93 -2.74
C ILE A 172 -17.69 5.23 -2.05
N ARG A 173 -17.41 4.35 -1.09
CA ARG A 173 -18.44 3.54 -0.40
C ARG A 173 -19.47 4.38 0.34
N THR A 174 -19.06 5.53 0.87
CA THR A 174 -19.94 6.43 1.64
C THR A 174 -20.59 7.51 0.78
N SER A 175 -19.97 7.94 -0.32
CA SER A 175 -20.55 8.93 -1.24
C SER A 175 -21.68 8.37 -2.10
N TYR A 176 -21.71 7.05 -2.32
CA TYR A 176 -22.60 6.44 -3.31
C TYR A 176 -23.41 5.26 -2.75
N GLU A 177 -24.67 5.15 -3.20
CA GLU A 177 -25.56 4.04 -2.84
C GLU A 177 -24.99 2.68 -3.33
N PRO A 178 -25.14 1.60 -2.54
CA PRO A 178 -24.79 0.26 -2.97
C PRO A 178 -25.47 -0.11 -4.30
N SER A 179 -24.67 -0.29 -5.35
CA SER A 179 -25.16 -0.60 -6.70
C SER A 179 -24.05 -1.23 -7.54
N LYS A 180 -24.43 -1.91 -8.63
CA LYS A 180 -23.45 -2.43 -9.62
C LYS A 180 -22.56 -1.32 -10.20
N ARG A 181 -23.10 -0.10 -10.32
CA ARG A 181 -22.34 1.07 -10.78
C ARG A 181 -21.29 1.51 -9.77
N ARG A 182 -21.66 1.57 -8.49
CA ARG A 182 -20.69 1.85 -7.41
C ARG A 182 -19.61 0.77 -7.37
N LEU A 183 -19.97 -0.50 -7.51
CA LEU A 183 -19.00 -1.60 -7.54
C LEU A 183 -18.03 -1.45 -8.72
N ALA A 184 -18.52 -1.17 -9.93
CA ALA A 184 -17.67 -0.93 -11.09
C ALA A 184 -16.74 0.28 -10.91
N PHE A 185 -17.26 1.37 -10.34
CA PHE A 185 -16.47 2.58 -10.04
C PHE A 185 -15.41 2.32 -8.96
N GLU A 186 -15.75 1.60 -7.90
CA GLU A 186 -14.82 1.18 -6.86
C GLU A 186 -13.72 0.27 -7.44
N ALA A 187 -14.07 -0.74 -8.22
CA ALA A 187 -13.12 -1.62 -8.87
C ALA A 187 -12.16 -0.87 -9.82
N ALA A 188 -12.70 0.01 -10.67
CA ALA A 188 -11.89 0.87 -11.54
C ALA A 188 -10.96 1.79 -10.74
N SER A 189 -11.43 2.32 -9.61
CA SER A 189 -10.62 3.16 -8.72
C SER A 189 -9.50 2.37 -8.05
N ILE A 190 -9.76 1.14 -7.60
CA ILE A 190 -8.73 0.25 -7.06
C ILE A 190 -7.65 0.02 -8.13
N VAL A 191 -8.04 -0.40 -9.34
CA VAL A 191 -7.07 -0.63 -10.43
C VAL A 191 -6.24 0.62 -10.72
N ALA A 192 -6.88 1.78 -10.86
CA ALA A 192 -6.20 3.04 -11.15
C ALA A 192 -5.23 3.45 -10.03
N MET A 193 -5.67 3.35 -8.77
CA MET A 193 -4.83 3.69 -7.62
C MET A 193 -3.68 2.72 -7.45
N SER A 194 -3.91 1.41 -7.62
CA SER A 194 -2.88 0.39 -7.55
C SER A 194 -1.77 0.63 -8.58
N TYR A 195 -2.15 0.90 -9.83
CA TYR A 195 -1.19 1.24 -10.87
C TYR A 195 -0.47 2.56 -10.56
N LEU A 196 -1.21 3.60 -10.15
CA LEU A 196 -0.62 4.90 -9.83
C LEU A 196 0.39 4.82 -8.69
N THR A 197 0.07 4.10 -7.61
CA THR A 197 1.00 3.90 -6.48
C THR A 197 2.28 3.20 -6.95
N ALA A 198 2.14 2.08 -7.68
CA ALA A 198 3.27 1.34 -8.21
C ALA A 198 4.12 2.17 -9.20
N PHE A 199 3.47 2.93 -10.07
CA PHE A 199 4.13 3.82 -11.03
C PHE A 199 4.89 4.94 -10.33
N MET A 200 4.27 5.62 -9.36
CA MET A 200 4.92 6.70 -8.63
C MET A 200 6.13 6.18 -7.84
N GLU A 201 6.03 4.99 -7.23
CA GLU A 201 7.17 4.38 -6.56
C GLU A 201 8.31 4.08 -7.54
N THR A 202 7.99 3.44 -8.68
CA THR A 202 8.95 3.16 -9.75
C THR A 202 9.61 4.44 -10.27
N LEU A 203 8.83 5.51 -10.44
CA LEU A 203 9.33 6.82 -10.85
C LEU A 203 10.29 7.39 -9.81
N THR A 204 9.93 7.37 -8.53
CA THR A 204 10.79 7.93 -7.46
C THR A 204 12.06 7.12 -7.23
N ILE A 205 11.99 5.78 -7.32
CA ILE A 205 13.16 4.91 -7.12
C ILE A 205 14.06 4.87 -8.36
N SER A 206 13.56 5.21 -9.54
CA SER A 206 14.38 5.28 -10.77
C SER A 206 15.52 6.29 -10.68
N GLY A 207 15.41 7.29 -9.79
CA GLY A 207 16.47 8.24 -9.47
C GLY A 207 17.54 7.70 -8.51
N PHE A 208 17.29 6.55 -7.88
CA PHE A 208 18.25 5.91 -6.98
C PHE A 208 19.13 4.92 -7.76
N PRO A 209 20.45 5.14 -7.86
CA PRO A 209 21.31 4.39 -8.78
C PRO A 209 21.51 2.91 -8.37
N TYR A 210 21.20 2.56 -7.12
CA TYR A 210 21.42 1.21 -6.59
C TYR A 210 20.19 0.29 -6.68
N TYR A 211 19.18 0.69 -7.44
CA TYR A 211 18.10 -0.18 -7.88
C TYR A 211 18.05 -0.17 -9.41
N SER A 212 18.71 -1.17 -10.01
CA SER A 212 18.89 -1.23 -11.47
C SER A 212 17.77 -2.03 -12.12
N PHE A 213 17.31 -1.54 -13.28
CA PHE A 213 16.43 -2.25 -14.20
C PHE A 213 17.17 -2.50 -15.51
N GLU A 214 16.96 -3.66 -16.13
CA GLU A 214 17.51 -3.95 -17.47
C GLU A 214 16.86 -3.07 -18.53
N ASP A 215 15.54 -2.88 -18.46
CA ASP A 215 14.76 -2.00 -19.33
C ASP A 215 13.87 -1.08 -18.48
N ARG A 216 14.18 0.22 -18.49
CA ARG A 216 13.46 1.24 -17.71
C ARG A 216 12.05 1.49 -18.24
N ASP A 217 11.84 1.44 -19.55
CA ASP A 217 10.52 1.69 -20.16
C ASP A 217 9.57 0.51 -19.85
N MET A 218 10.11 -0.70 -19.85
CA MET A 218 9.39 -1.88 -19.39
C MET A 218 9.11 -1.83 -17.88
N ALA A 219 10.04 -1.33 -17.07
CA ALA A 219 9.82 -1.14 -15.63
C ALA A 219 8.67 -0.17 -15.34
N TYR A 220 8.57 0.95 -16.07
CA TYR A 220 7.49 1.94 -15.89
C TYR A 220 6.12 1.45 -16.34
N THR A 221 6.05 0.48 -17.25
CA THR A 221 4.78 0.02 -17.84
C THR A 221 4.38 -1.34 -17.26
N VAL A 222 5.07 -2.39 -17.66
CA VAL A 222 4.82 -3.77 -17.22
C VAL A 222 5.21 -3.95 -15.76
N GLY A 223 6.33 -3.35 -15.33
CA GLY A 223 6.77 -3.44 -13.93
C GLY A 223 5.81 -2.78 -12.95
N SER A 224 5.33 -1.59 -13.26
CA SER A 224 4.32 -0.90 -12.46
C SER A 224 2.97 -1.63 -12.47
N ALA A 225 2.57 -2.21 -13.60
CA ALA A 225 1.37 -3.06 -13.65
C ALA A 225 1.51 -4.33 -12.79
N PHE A 226 2.68 -4.97 -12.83
CA PHE A 226 3.00 -6.17 -12.05
C PHE A 226 3.06 -5.86 -10.55
N TYR A 227 3.71 -4.76 -10.16
CA TYR A 227 3.72 -4.31 -8.77
C TYR A 227 2.33 -3.87 -8.29
N GLY A 228 1.53 -3.26 -9.16
CA GLY A 228 0.14 -2.89 -8.87
C GLY A 228 -0.73 -4.07 -8.41
N ILE A 229 -0.36 -5.32 -8.71
CA ILE A 229 -1.07 -6.52 -8.23
C ILE A 229 -1.10 -6.61 -6.70
N TYR A 230 -0.05 -6.14 -6.02
CA TYR A 230 0.00 -6.09 -4.55
C TYR A 230 -1.20 -5.32 -4.03
N PHE A 231 -1.37 -4.12 -4.57
CA PHE A 231 -2.35 -3.13 -4.15
C PHE A 231 -3.77 -3.46 -4.62
N LEU A 232 -3.90 -4.16 -5.75
CA LEU A 232 -5.20 -4.65 -6.25
C LEU A 232 -5.92 -5.49 -5.20
N VAL A 233 -5.17 -6.28 -4.44
CA VAL A 233 -5.68 -7.09 -3.33
C VAL A 233 -5.60 -6.32 -2.01
N SER A 234 -4.45 -5.72 -1.69
CA SER A 234 -4.17 -5.22 -0.35
C SER A 234 -5.01 -3.99 0.01
N PHE A 235 -5.30 -3.08 -0.93
CA PHE A 235 -6.10 -1.88 -0.66
C PHE A 235 -7.53 -2.20 -0.19
N PRO A 236 -8.36 -2.96 -0.95
CA PRO A 236 -9.70 -3.28 -0.49
C PRO A 236 -9.71 -4.17 0.76
N MET A 237 -8.68 -5.01 0.96
CA MET A 237 -8.60 -5.89 2.12
C MET A 237 -8.21 -5.13 3.38
N PHE A 238 -7.16 -4.31 3.36
CA PHE A 238 -6.76 -3.52 4.52
C PHE A 238 -7.82 -2.52 4.96
N LEU A 239 -8.61 -1.99 4.02
CA LEU A 239 -9.75 -1.13 4.39
C LEU A 239 -10.66 -1.84 5.37
N ARG A 240 -10.92 -3.15 5.23
CA ARG A 240 -11.87 -3.91 6.07
C ARG A 240 -11.47 -3.95 7.54
N LEU A 241 -10.17 -3.87 7.85
CA LEU A 241 -9.66 -3.97 9.21
C LEU A 241 -10.35 -2.94 10.13
N ASP A 242 -11.19 -3.43 11.03
CA ASP A 242 -12.05 -2.63 11.92
C ASP A 242 -12.81 -1.49 11.22
N GLU A 243 -13.24 -1.70 9.98
CA GLU A 243 -14.08 -0.73 9.26
C GLU A 243 -15.54 -0.86 9.65
N THR A 244 -15.92 -0.05 10.61
CA THR A 244 -17.32 0.05 11.03
C THR A 244 -18.06 1.03 10.12
N PRO A 245 -19.21 0.64 9.53
CA PRO A 245 -20.10 1.58 8.85
C PRO A 245 -20.48 2.72 9.82
N PRO A 246 -20.65 3.97 9.35
CA PRO A 246 -20.93 5.10 10.23
C PRO A 246 -22.17 4.94 11.13
N THR A 247 -23.08 4.04 10.76
CA THR A 247 -24.36 3.76 11.44
C THR A 247 -24.29 2.68 12.52
N VAL A 248 -23.18 1.94 12.63
CA VAL A 248 -23.05 0.83 13.59
C VAL A 248 -22.19 1.27 14.77
N VAL A 249 -22.74 1.19 15.98
CA VAL A 249 -21.99 1.33 17.23
C VAL A 249 -21.50 -0.07 17.61
N ASN A 250 -20.21 -0.24 17.87
CA ASN A 250 -19.55 -1.55 18.11
C ASN A 250 -19.60 -2.52 16.90
N GLY A 251 -19.29 -2.01 15.70
CA GLY A 251 -19.15 -2.85 14.51
C GLY A 251 -18.03 -3.89 14.63
N ALA A 252 -18.03 -4.87 13.72
CA ALA A 252 -17.11 -6.01 13.75
C ALA A 252 -15.65 -5.57 13.92
N THR A 253 -15.07 -5.94 15.07
CA THR A 253 -13.65 -5.78 15.36
C THR A 253 -12.93 -7.06 15.00
N HIS A 254 -11.91 -6.98 14.16
CA HIS A 254 -11.03 -8.11 13.93
C HIS A 254 -10.27 -8.38 15.22
N ASP A 255 -10.22 -9.62 15.68
CA ASP A 255 -9.21 -9.98 16.67
C ASP A 255 -7.82 -10.04 16.00
N LEU A 256 -6.78 -10.18 16.81
CA LEU A 256 -5.40 -10.22 16.30
C LEU A 256 -5.14 -11.44 15.40
N PHE A 257 -5.79 -12.56 15.67
CA PHE A 257 -5.64 -13.79 14.87
C PHE A 257 -6.26 -13.62 13.49
N ALA A 258 -7.50 -13.15 13.42
CA ALA A 258 -8.21 -12.80 12.19
C ALA A 258 -7.44 -11.75 11.39
N THR A 259 -6.82 -10.77 12.07
CA THR A 259 -5.94 -9.78 11.43
C THR A 259 -4.76 -10.46 10.74
N ALA A 260 -4.05 -11.36 11.42
CA ALA A 260 -2.91 -12.09 10.86
C ALA A 260 -3.32 -13.03 9.72
N VAL A 261 -4.43 -13.77 9.90
CA VAL A 261 -4.99 -14.66 8.88
C VAL A 261 -5.41 -13.88 7.63
N GLU A 262 -6.08 -12.73 7.78
CA GLU A 262 -6.49 -11.90 6.64
C GLU A 262 -5.27 -11.33 5.89
N ALA A 263 -4.21 -10.93 6.61
CA ALA A 263 -2.95 -10.50 5.99
C ALA A 263 -2.27 -11.64 5.21
N LEU A 264 -2.22 -12.85 5.77
CA LEU A 264 -1.67 -14.04 5.11
C LEU A 264 -2.53 -14.49 3.91
N ALA A 265 -3.85 -14.44 4.02
CA ALA A 265 -4.76 -14.78 2.93
C ALA A 265 -4.65 -13.76 1.78
N SER A 266 -4.60 -12.47 2.10
CA SER A 266 -4.36 -11.40 1.12
C SER A 266 -3.00 -11.59 0.45
N SER A 267 -2.00 -11.99 1.22
CA SER A 267 -0.66 -12.29 0.73
C SER A 267 -0.68 -13.45 -0.28
N MET A 268 -1.30 -14.58 0.09
CA MET A 268 -1.42 -15.73 -0.80
C MET A 268 -2.19 -15.39 -2.09
N ALA A 269 -3.23 -14.57 -2.01
CA ALA A 269 -3.96 -14.11 -3.19
C ALA A 269 -3.07 -13.30 -4.14
N VAL A 270 -2.23 -12.40 -3.62
CA VAL A 270 -1.23 -11.68 -4.43
C VAL A 270 -0.24 -12.65 -5.06
N LEU A 271 0.30 -13.60 -4.29
CA LEU A 271 1.25 -14.59 -4.81
C LEU A 271 0.67 -15.38 -5.99
N CYS A 272 -0.58 -15.85 -5.89
CA CYS A 272 -1.27 -16.53 -6.99
C CYS A 272 -1.40 -15.65 -8.24
N LEU A 273 -1.71 -14.36 -8.07
CA LEU A 273 -1.84 -13.43 -9.19
C LEU A 273 -0.49 -13.12 -9.85
N LEU A 274 0.57 -12.92 -9.05
CA LEU A 274 1.93 -12.72 -9.56
C LEU A 274 2.40 -13.95 -10.34
N ASP A 275 2.17 -15.15 -9.81
CA ASP A 275 2.56 -16.39 -10.48
C ASP A 275 1.75 -16.64 -11.76
N PHE A 276 0.45 -16.35 -11.74
CA PHE A 276 -0.40 -16.39 -12.92
C PHE A 276 0.14 -15.48 -14.04
N VAL A 277 0.48 -14.23 -13.72
CA VAL A 277 1.02 -13.30 -14.72
C VAL A 277 2.39 -13.75 -15.20
N ARG A 278 3.28 -14.21 -14.30
CA ARG A 278 4.58 -14.78 -14.68
C ARG A 278 4.41 -15.94 -15.67
N LEU A 279 3.52 -16.88 -15.38
CA LEU A 279 3.22 -18.03 -16.25
C LEU A 279 2.67 -17.58 -17.61
N ALA A 280 1.76 -16.60 -17.62
CA ALA A 280 1.20 -16.05 -18.85
C ALA A 280 2.28 -15.38 -19.74
N LEU A 281 3.34 -14.84 -19.13
CA LEU A 281 4.50 -14.27 -19.83
C LEU A 281 5.56 -15.32 -20.22
N GLY A 282 5.41 -16.58 -19.80
CA GLY A 282 6.37 -17.66 -20.08
C GLY A 282 7.71 -17.50 -19.36
N ILE A 283 7.76 -16.75 -18.25
CA ILE A 283 8.99 -16.43 -17.54
C ILE A 283 9.28 -17.50 -16.48
N PRO A 284 10.47 -18.14 -16.45
CA PRO A 284 10.81 -19.08 -15.40
C PRO A 284 10.93 -18.38 -14.04
N PHE A 285 10.45 -19.02 -12.97
CA PHE A 285 10.62 -18.51 -11.62
C PHE A 285 11.93 -19.02 -11.02
N ALA A 286 12.73 -18.12 -10.46
CA ALA A 286 13.91 -18.48 -9.67
C ALA A 286 13.98 -17.62 -8.41
N MET A 287 14.00 -18.26 -7.24
CA MET A 287 14.40 -17.56 -6.02
C MET A 287 15.92 -17.41 -6.03
N LYS A 288 16.39 -16.16 -6.14
CA LYS A 288 17.81 -15.84 -6.01
C LYS A 288 18.23 -16.08 -4.57
N VAL A 289 19.17 -16.99 -4.36
CA VAL A 289 19.88 -17.13 -3.09
C VAL A 289 21.10 -16.23 -3.18
N ALA A 290 21.40 -15.47 -2.12
CA ALA A 290 22.59 -14.63 -2.09
C ALA A 290 23.82 -15.46 -2.48
N ALA A 291 24.57 -15.02 -3.50
CA ALA A 291 25.86 -15.62 -3.80
C ALA A 291 26.75 -15.47 -2.57
N ALA A 292 27.26 -16.58 -2.06
CA ALA A 292 28.21 -16.60 -0.96
C ALA A 292 29.52 -15.89 -1.33
#